data_AF-A0A8J7HNC7-F1
#
_entry.id   AF-A0A8J7HNC7-F1
#
_cell.length_a   1.000
_cell.length_b   1.000
_cell.length_c   1.000
_cell.angle_alpha   90.00
_cell.angle_beta   90.00
_cell.angle_gamma   90.00
#
_symmetry.space_group_name_H-M   'P 1'
#
loop_
_entity.id
_entity.type
_entity.pdbx_description
1 polymer ?
#
loop_
_entity_poly.entity_id
_entity_poly.type
_entity_poly.pdbx_seq_one_letter_code
_entity_poly.pdbx_strand_id
1 'polypeptide(L)'
;MRRSASLQRLLIYGLSGPIIALNIWLLSLLFSYFQHPITILSVAAILAFLLNYPVKFFERAHMTRTQAVVIVLLVTLTLLVILGVTLVPMVIDQTIQLLNKIPDWLTTSQANIEQFEAFAKQRRLPIDLRVVSNQINANIQNLVQQLASGAVGFAGILLSGLLNLVLVVVLAFYMLLYGDRVWYGLVNLLPANVGVPLTRSLQLNFQNFFLSQLLLGLFMIISLTPIFLFLKVPFALLFAILIGMSELIPFIGATLGIGLVTILVLLQNWWLAVPVAIAAILMQQIKDNLLAPNLLGDFIGLNPIWIFVAILMGFEIAGFLGTLVAVPIAGTIKGTFDALKSGKSDQFVSTVTINHDSPVDRDTN
;
A
#
# COMPACT_ATOMS: atom_id res chain seq x y z
N MET A 1 38.55 46.79 -7.24
CA MET A 1 37.39 46.33 -6.42
C MET A 1 36.48 45.27 -7.08
N ARG A 2 36.63 44.90 -8.37
CA ARG A 2 35.76 43.87 -9.02
C ARG A 2 36.16 42.40 -8.81
N ARG A 3 37.39 42.09 -8.38
CA ARG A 3 37.88 40.70 -8.20
C ARG A 3 37.41 40.01 -6.91
N SER A 4 36.99 40.75 -5.88
CA SER A 4 36.50 40.16 -4.62
C SER A 4 35.08 39.61 -4.74
N ALA A 5 34.24 40.23 -5.58
CA ALA A 5 32.85 39.80 -5.80
C ALA A 5 32.75 38.45 -6.52
N SER A 6 33.71 38.10 -7.39
CA SER A 6 33.75 36.79 -8.06
C SER A 6 34.22 35.67 -7.14
N LEU A 7 35.19 35.95 -6.26
CA LEU A 7 35.71 35.01 -5.26
C LEU A 7 34.66 34.68 -4.20
N GLN A 8 33.91 35.68 -3.75
CA GLN A 8 32.82 35.49 -2.79
C GLN A 8 31.67 34.64 -3.37
N ARG A 9 31.27 34.86 -4.63
CA ARG A 9 30.28 34.01 -5.29
C ARG A 9 30.77 32.58 -5.48
N LEU A 10 32.02 32.39 -5.89
CA LEU A 10 32.61 31.07 -6.09
C LEU A 10 32.76 30.31 -4.77
N LEU A 11 33.04 31.01 -3.66
CA LEU A 11 33.02 30.44 -2.31
C LEU A 11 31.62 30.08 -1.84
N ILE A 12 30.61 30.91 -2.09
CA ILE A 12 29.22 30.63 -1.70
C ILE A 12 28.68 29.40 -2.46
N TYR A 13 28.88 29.31 -3.77
CA TYR A 13 28.48 28.14 -4.55
C TYR A 13 29.35 26.90 -4.26
N GLY A 14 30.62 27.11 -3.90
CA GLY A 14 31.54 26.04 -3.53
C GLY A 14 31.26 25.43 -2.14
N LEU A 15 30.86 26.24 -1.16
CA LEU A 15 30.49 25.76 0.18
C LEU A 15 29.01 25.35 0.29
N SER A 16 28.11 25.87 -0.54
CA SER A 16 26.70 25.53 -0.45
C SER A 16 26.46 24.05 -0.71
N GLY A 17 27.17 23.44 -1.67
CA GLY A 17 27.07 22.00 -1.96
C GLY A 17 27.41 21.11 -0.75
N PRO A 18 28.61 21.24 -0.16
CA PRO A 18 29.01 20.51 1.05
C PRO A 18 28.09 20.78 2.25
N ILE A 19 27.64 22.03 2.45
CA ILE A 19 26.72 22.35 3.54
C ILE A 19 25.36 21.67 3.33
N ILE A 20 24.81 21.72 2.11
CA ILE A 20 23.55 21.03 1.80
C ILE A 20 23.70 19.52 1.99
N ALA A 21 24.79 18.93 1.48
CA ALA A 21 25.09 17.51 1.66
C ALA A 21 25.22 17.13 3.14
N LEU A 22 25.92 17.95 3.95
CA LEU A 22 26.05 17.76 5.39
C LEU A 22 24.68 17.85 6.09
N ASN A 23 23.84 18.82 5.73
CA ASN A 23 22.50 18.96 6.30
C ASN A 23 21.61 17.76 5.94
N ILE A 24 21.64 17.31 4.68
CA ILE A 24 20.92 16.11 4.23
C ILE A 24 21.41 14.88 5.00
N TRP A 25 22.72 14.73 5.18
CA TRP A 25 23.31 13.62 5.92
C TRP A 25 22.97 13.68 7.43
N LEU A 26 22.98 14.87 8.03
CA LEU A 26 22.60 15.03 9.43
C LEU A 26 21.11 14.73 9.65
N LEU A 27 20.25 15.17 8.71
CA LEU A 27 18.82 14.87 8.72
C LEU A 27 18.57 13.37 8.53
N SER A 28 19.31 12.68 7.66
CA SER A 28 19.16 11.24 7.49
C SER A 28 19.60 10.46 8.74
N LEU A 29 20.66 10.91 9.42
CA LEU A 29 21.12 10.34 10.68
C LEU A 29 20.07 10.52 11.80
N LEU A 30 19.49 11.71 11.90
CA LEU A 30 18.45 12.03 12.88
C LEU A 30 17.18 11.22 12.61
N PHE A 31 16.78 11.09 11.34
CA PHE A 31 15.64 10.28 10.95
C PHE A 31 15.84 8.80 11.31
N SER A 32 17.04 8.25 11.03
CA SER A 32 17.38 6.86 11.38
C SER A 32 17.31 6.61 12.90
N TYR A 33 17.76 7.57 13.72
CA TYR A 33 17.67 7.45 15.18
C TYR A 33 16.22 7.43 15.69
N PHE A 34 15.34 8.25 15.10
CA PHE A 34 13.92 8.34 15.50
C PHE A 34 12.97 7.47 14.68
N GLN A 35 13.49 6.59 13.83
CA GLN A 35 12.68 5.77 12.92
C GLN A 35 11.62 4.96 13.68
N HIS A 36 12.00 4.31 14.80
CA HIS A 36 11.08 3.46 15.55
C HIS A 36 9.90 4.23 16.17
N PRO A 37 10.10 5.33 16.93
CA PRO A 37 9.00 6.18 17.39
C PRO A 37 8.15 6.76 16.24
N ILE A 38 8.77 7.19 15.14
CA ILE A 38 8.06 7.74 13.97
C ILE A 38 7.15 6.66 13.37
N THR A 39 7.66 5.45 13.19
CA THR A 39 6.88 4.30 12.71
C THR A 39 5.66 4.03 13.59
N ILE A 40 5.84 3.94 14.92
CA ILE A 40 4.72 3.73 15.85
C ILE A 40 3.69 4.86 15.74
N LEU A 41 4.15 6.11 15.71
CA LEU A 41 3.29 7.29 15.60
C LEU A 41 2.52 7.31 14.28
N SER A 42 3.17 6.96 13.16
CA SER A 42 2.55 6.89 11.84
C SER A 42 1.48 5.80 11.79
N VAL A 43 1.77 4.60 12.31
CA VAL A 43 0.78 3.51 12.36
C VAL A 43 -0.40 3.89 13.24
N ALA A 44 -0.15 4.49 14.41
CA ALA A 44 -1.19 4.99 15.30
C ALA A 44 -2.05 6.09 14.63
N ALA A 45 -1.42 7.00 13.88
CA ALA A 45 -2.11 8.05 13.15
C ALA A 45 -2.99 7.49 12.04
N ILE A 46 -2.49 6.55 11.23
CA ILE A 46 -3.28 5.88 10.19
C ILE A 46 -4.46 5.14 10.81
N LEU A 47 -4.23 4.39 11.90
CA LEU A 47 -5.28 3.69 12.61
C LEU A 47 -6.33 4.66 13.17
N ALA A 48 -5.90 5.73 13.83
CA ALA A 48 -6.81 6.76 14.35
C ALA A 48 -7.62 7.43 13.22
N PHE A 49 -7.00 7.73 12.08
CA PHE A 49 -7.69 8.27 10.91
C PHE A 49 -8.78 7.32 10.40
N LEU A 50 -8.46 6.03 10.29
CA LEU A 50 -9.41 5.02 9.81
C LEU A 50 -10.56 4.81 10.80
N LEU A 51 -10.25 4.76 12.11
CA LEU A 51 -11.23 4.61 13.18
C LEU A 51 -12.08 5.86 13.42
N ASN A 52 -11.64 7.03 12.97
CA ASN A 52 -12.46 8.25 13.05
C ASN A 52 -13.77 8.13 12.26
N TYR A 53 -13.80 7.30 11.20
CA TYR A 53 -15.01 7.08 10.41
C TYR A 53 -16.13 6.40 11.23
N PRO A 54 -15.93 5.21 11.83
CA PRO A 54 -16.94 4.62 12.70
C PRO A 54 -17.19 5.48 13.96
N VAL A 55 -16.21 6.21 14.50
CA VAL A 55 -16.45 7.14 15.63
C VAL A 55 -17.47 8.20 15.26
N LYS A 56 -17.31 8.89 14.12
CA LYS A 56 -18.27 9.88 13.62
C LYS A 56 -19.66 9.29 13.37
N PHE A 57 -19.74 8.02 12.96
CA PHE A 57 -21.01 7.32 12.81
C PHE A 57 -21.74 7.18 14.16
N PHE A 58 -21.03 6.80 15.23
CA PHE A 58 -21.60 6.73 16.58
C PHE A 58 -21.89 8.11 17.20
N GLU A 59 -21.09 9.15 16.91
CA GLU A 59 -21.39 10.52 17.32
C GLU A 59 -22.71 11.03 16.71
N ARG A 60 -22.98 10.70 15.44
CA ARG A 60 -24.27 11.00 14.79
C ARG A 60 -25.45 10.27 15.46
N ALA A 61 -25.19 9.18 16.17
CA ALA A 61 -26.17 8.45 16.96
C ALA A 61 -26.31 8.98 18.41
N HIS A 62 -25.94 10.25 18.66
CA HIS A 62 -26.06 10.95 19.95
C HIS A 62 -25.11 10.44 21.07
N MET A 63 -24.06 9.70 20.72
CA MET A 63 -23.04 9.30 21.70
C MET A 63 -22.02 10.42 21.92
N THR A 64 -21.52 10.57 23.15
CA THR A 64 -20.38 11.47 23.39
C THR A 64 -19.14 10.96 22.67
N ARG A 65 -18.26 11.86 22.20
CA ARG A 65 -17.01 11.48 21.51
C ARG A 65 -16.20 10.45 22.28
N THR A 66 -16.07 10.61 23.59
CA THR A 66 -15.34 9.65 24.44
C THR A 66 -15.97 8.26 24.42
N GLN A 67 -17.30 8.16 24.53
CA GLN A 67 -18.00 6.88 24.46
C GLN A 67 -17.86 6.23 23.08
N ALA A 68 -18.03 7.01 22.01
CA ALA A 68 -17.85 6.54 20.64
C ALA A 68 -16.43 6.00 20.41
N VAL A 69 -15.39 6.73 20.85
CA VAL A 69 -13.99 6.30 20.74
C VAL A 69 -13.72 5.02 21.52
N VAL A 70 -14.17 4.91 22.77
CA VAL A 70 -13.97 3.70 23.59
C VAL A 70 -14.64 2.49 22.95
N ILE A 71 -15.89 2.62 22.50
CA ILE A 71 -16.62 1.50 21.88
C ILE A 71 -15.95 1.08 20.57
N VAL A 72 -15.64 2.03 19.68
CA VAL A 72 -14.98 1.72 18.42
C VAL A 72 -13.66 1.02 18.65
N LEU A 73 -12.84 1.53 19.58
CA LEU A 73 -11.53 0.95 19.88
C LEU A 73 -11.66 -0.46 20.47
N LEU A 74 -12.61 -0.69 21.37
CA LEU A 74 -12.88 -2.02 21.92
C LEU A 74 -13.36 -3.01 20.84
N VAL A 75 -14.27 -2.58 19.97
CA VAL A 75 -14.76 -3.41 18.84
C VAL A 75 -13.62 -3.72 17.88
N THR A 76 -12.82 -2.73 17.51
CA THR A 76 -11.66 -2.93 16.63
C THR A 76 -10.62 -3.85 17.27
N LEU A 77 -10.28 -3.66 18.54
CA LEU A 77 -9.32 -4.51 19.24
C LEU A 77 -9.83 -5.95 19.33
N THR A 78 -11.12 -6.13 19.63
CA THR A 78 -11.76 -7.46 19.67
C THR A 78 -11.70 -8.12 18.29
N LEU A 79 -12.03 -7.39 17.22
CA LEU A 79 -11.95 -7.89 15.85
C LEU A 79 -10.52 -8.26 15.47
N LEU A 80 -9.53 -7.40 15.78
CA LEU A 80 -8.12 -7.67 15.52
C LEU A 80 -7.60 -8.88 16.29
N VAL A 81 -8.03 -9.08 17.53
CA VAL A 81 -7.67 -10.27 18.32
C VAL A 81 -8.30 -11.52 17.71
N ILE A 82 -9.58 -11.49 17.33
CA ILE A 82 -10.25 -12.63 16.69
C ILE A 82 -9.56 -13.00 15.37
N LEU A 83 -9.34 -12.02 14.49
CA LEU A 83 -8.64 -12.22 13.23
C LEU A 83 -7.19 -12.67 13.47
N GLY A 84 -6.51 -12.08 14.46
CA GLY A 84 -5.14 -12.44 14.84
C GLY A 84 -5.03 -13.89 15.29
N VAL A 85 -5.88 -14.34 16.21
CA VAL A 85 -5.85 -15.71 16.77
C VAL A 85 -6.31 -16.75 15.75
N THR A 86 -7.15 -16.37 14.77
CA THR A 86 -7.67 -17.32 13.76
C THR A 86 -6.83 -17.34 12.48
N LEU A 87 -6.62 -16.18 11.86
CA LEU A 87 -5.95 -16.08 10.56
C LEU A 87 -4.44 -16.21 10.68
N VAL A 88 -3.80 -15.64 11.71
CA VAL A 88 -2.33 -15.61 11.76
C VAL A 88 -1.73 -17.02 11.92
N PRO A 89 -2.19 -17.87 12.86
CA PRO A 89 -1.70 -19.24 12.95
C PRO A 89 -1.97 -20.02 11.66
N MET A 90 -3.16 -19.86 11.07
CA MET A 90 -3.51 -20.51 9.81
C MET A 90 -2.60 -20.10 8.66
N VAL A 91 -2.26 -18.81 8.53
CA VAL A 91 -1.33 -18.31 7.53
C VAL A 91 0.08 -18.85 7.78
N ILE A 92 0.56 -18.83 9.03
CA ILE A 92 1.87 -19.38 9.41
C ILE A 92 1.95 -20.87 9.05
N ASP A 93 0.95 -21.66 9.43
CA ASP A 93 0.90 -23.09 9.15
C ASP A 93 0.87 -23.37 7.64
N GLN A 94 0.04 -22.64 6.88
CA GLN A 94 -0.01 -22.77 5.42
C GLN A 94 1.32 -22.34 4.78
N THR A 95 1.98 -21.30 5.29
CA THR A 95 3.30 -20.88 4.81
C THR A 95 4.36 -21.95 5.09
N ILE A 96 4.41 -22.52 6.29
CA ILE A 96 5.35 -23.60 6.63
C ILE A 96 5.10 -24.83 5.74
N GLN A 97 3.82 -25.21 5.56
CA GLN A 97 3.46 -26.33 4.68
C GLN A 97 3.85 -26.07 3.22
N LEU A 98 3.61 -24.86 2.70
CA LEU A 98 4.04 -24.44 1.37
C LEU A 98 5.56 -24.54 1.22
N LEU A 99 6.32 -23.99 2.17
CA LEU A 99 7.78 -24.02 2.14
C LEU A 99 8.33 -25.44 2.15
N ASN A 100 7.71 -26.34 2.92
CA ASN A 100 8.07 -27.77 2.93
C ASN A 100 7.69 -28.49 1.62
N LYS A 101 6.73 -27.96 0.86
CA LYS A 101 6.30 -28.50 -0.45
C LYS A 101 7.06 -27.97 -1.65
N ILE A 102 7.69 -26.81 -1.56
CA ILE A 102 8.45 -26.24 -2.68
C ILE A 102 9.56 -27.18 -3.19
N PRO A 103 10.35 -27.87 -2.34
CA PRO A 103 11.32 -28.86 -2.83
C PRO A 103 10.69 -29.96 -3.70
N ASP A 104 9.55 -30.52 -3.26
CA ASP A 104 8.78 -31.51 -4.04
C ASP A 104 8.30 -30.91 -5.37
N TRP A 105 7.77 -29.68 -5.35
CA TRP A 105 7.31 -29.00 -6.55
C TRP A 105 8.44 -28.70 -7.52
N LEU A 106 9.63 -28.34 -7.05
CA LEU A 106 10.81 -28.15 -7.91
C LEU A 106 11.22 -29.44 -8.62
N THR A 107 11.22 -30.57 -7.92
CA THR A 107 11.51 -31.88 -8.56
C THR A 107 10.43 -32.25 -9.59
N THR A 108 9.16 -31.99 -9.26
CA THR A 108 8.03 -32.21 -10.19
C THR A 108 8.10 -31.27 -11.41
N SER A 109 8.58 -30.05 -11.20
CA SER A 109 8.76 -29.06 -12.27
C SER A 109 9.76 -29.52 -13.33
N GLN A 110 10.76 -30.33 -12.97
CA GLN A 110 11.69 -30.90 -13.96
C GLN A 110 10.95 -31.86 -14.91
N ALA A 111 10.08 -32.71 -14.37
CA ALA A 111 9.23 -33.59 -15.18
C ALA A 111 8.22 -32.80 -16.04
N ASN A 112 7.68 -31.70 -15.51
CA ASN A 112 6.80 -30.80 -16.28
C ASN A 112 7.54 -30.09 -17.42
N ILE A 113 8.80 -29.68 -17.21
CA ILE A 113 9.67 -29.10 -18.24
C ILE A 113 9.91 -30.11 -19.36
N GLU A 114 10.19 -31.38 -19.02
CA GLU A 114 10.39 -32.44 -20.02
C GLU A 114 9.11 -32.71 -20.86
N GLN A 115 7.94 -32.70 -20.22
CA GLN A 115 6.65 -32.81 -20.94
C GLN A 115 6.38 -31.59 -21.83
N PHE A 116 6.73 -30.38 -21.36
CA PHE A 116 6.58 -29.17 -22.15
C PHE A 116 7.55 -29.14 -23.34
N GLU A 117 8.80 -29.55 -23.14
CA GLU A 117 9.77 -29.71 -24.25
C GLU A 117 9.25 -30.71 -25.28
N ALA A 118 8.63 -31.81 -24.85
CA ALA A 118 8.01 -32.77 -25.77
C ALA A 118 6.86 -32.15 -26.56
N PHE A 119 5.97 -31.37 -25.92
CA PHE A 119 4.89 -30.64 -26.58
C PHE A 119 5.39 -29.53 -27.52
N ALA A 120 6.41 -28.78 -27.11
CA ALA A 120 7.04 -27.72 -27.91
C ALA A 120 7.76 -28.29 -29.13
N LYS A 121 8.47 -29.42 -28.98
CA LYS A 121 9.06 -30.19 -30.09
C LYS A 121 8.00 -30.67 -31.07
N GLN A 122 6.85 -31.16 -30.58
CA GLN A 122 5.71 -31.53 -31.43
C GLN A 122 5.16 -30.33 -32.23
N ARG A 123 5.26 -29.12 -31.69
CA ARG A 123 4.89 -27.85 -32.35
C ARG A 123 6.03 -27.18 -33.12
N ARG A 124 7.20 -27.83 -33.27
CA ARG A 124 8.41 -27.31 -33.94
C ARG A 124 8.97 -26.01 -33.33
N LEU A 125 8.83 -25.81 -32.02
CA LEU A 125 9.44 -24.70 -31.30
C LEU A 125 10.77 -25.16 -30.68
N PRO A 126 11.94 -24.64 -31.12
CA PRO A 126 13.23 -25.00 -30.53
C PRO A 126 13.43 -24.26 -29.21
N ILE A 127 13.11 -24.93 -28.09
CA ILE A 127 13.33 -24.41 -26.75
C ILE A 127 14.17 -25.45 -25.99
N ASP A 128 15.33 -25.06 -25.50
CA ASP A 128 16.18 -25.87 -24.61
C ASP A 128 16.15 -25.27 -23.21
N LEU A 129 15.47 -25.93 -22.27
CA LEU A 129 15.22 -25.43 -20.92
C LEU A 129 16.16 -26.05 -19.87
N ARG A 130 17.08 -26.94 -20.29
CA ARG A 130 17.93 -27.71 -19.37
C ARG A 130 18.95 -26.86 -18.60
N VAL A 131 19.54 -25.85 -19.26
CA VAL A 131 20.48 -24.91 -18.63
C VAL A 131 19.76 -23.97 -17.64
N VAL A 132 18.50 -23.64 -17.94
CA VAL A 132 17.64 -22.77 -17.12
C VAL A 132 17.18 -23.50 -15.85
N SER A 133 16.87 -24.79 -15.93
CA SER A 133 16.43 -25.63 -14.80
C SER A 133 17.43 -25.67 -13.63
N ASN A 134 18.71 -25.98 -13.89
CA ASN A 134 19.68 -26.23 -12.81
C ASN A 134 20.06 -24.97 -12.02
N GLN A 135 20.21 -23.82 -12.70
CA GLN A 135 20.54 -22.55 -12.05
C GLN A 135 19.34 -21.99 -11.26
N ILE A 136 18.12 -22.17 -11.77
CA ILE A 136 16.88 -21.74 -11.11
C ILE A 136 16.64 -22.55 -9.83
N ASN A 137 16.87 -23.87 -9.86
CA ASN A 137 16.63 -24.72 -8.69
C ASN A 137 17.48 -24.32 -7.47
N ALA A 138 18.76 -24.00 -7.65
CA ALA A 138 19.65 -23.57 -6.57
C ALA A 138 19.22 -22.20 -5.99
N ASN A 139 18.83 -21.25 -6.84
CA ASN A 139 18.36 -19.93 -6.41
C ASN A 139 17.01 -20.01 -5.67
N ILE A 140 16.09 -20.87 -6.12
CA ILE A 140 14.80 -21.07 -5.44
C ILE A 140 15.02 -21.72 -4.07
N GLN A 141 15.91 -22.70 -3.93
CA GLN A 141 16.19 -23.31 -2.62
C GLN A 141 16.74 -22.30 -1.60
N ASN A 142 17.66 -21.42 -2.01
CA ASN A 142 18.14 -20.34 -1.16
C ASN A 142 17.03 -19.36 -0.78
N LEU A 143 16.17 -18.98 -1.74
CA LEU A 143 15.03 -18.11 -1.48
C LEU A 143 14.04 -18.75 -0.50
N VAL A 144 13.75 -20.04 -0.65
CA VAL A 144 12.89 -20.81 0.25
C VAL A 144 13.45 -20.84 1.67
N GLN A 145 14.76 -21.04 1.84
CA GLN A 145 15.39 -20.99 3.17
C GLN A 145 15.32 -19.59 3.81
N GLN A 146 15.50 -18.53 3.01
CA GLN A 146 15.33 -17.15 3.49
C GLN A 146 13.89 -16.84 3.88
N LEU A 147 12.92 -17.30 3.09
CA LEU A 147 11.49 -17.14 3.41
C LEU A 147 11.09 -17.97 4.63
N ALA A 148 11.62 -19.18 4.80
CA ALA A 148 11.36 -20.03 5.96
C ALA A 148 11.89 -19.43 7.27
N SER A 149 13.13 -18.94 7.26
CA SER A 149 13.71 -18.22 8.39
C SER A 149 12.94 -16.91 8.67
N GLY A 150 12.51 -16.21 7.63
CA GLY A 150 11.63 -15.04 7.73
C GLY A 150 10.27 -15.34 8.37
N ALA A 151 9.63 -16.45 8.00
CA ALA A 151 8.33 -16.85 8.56
C ALA A 151 8.41 -17.17 10.06
N VAL A 152 9.46 -17.87 10.49
CA VAL A 152 9.73 -18.13 11.92
C VAL A 152 10.08 -16.84 12.66
N GLY A 153 10.88 -15.97 12.05
CA GLY A 153 11.20 -14.64 12.59
C GLY A 153 9.95 -13.76 12.76
N PHE A 154 9.01 -13.81 11.82
CA PHE A 154 7.76 -13.08 11.88
C PHE A 154 6.92 -13.49 13.09
N ALA A 155 6.84 -14.79 13.41
CA ALA A 155 6.17 -15.26 14.62
C ALA A 155 6.81 -14.67 15.90
N GLY A 156 8.15 -14.63 15.96
CA GLY A 156 8.89 -13.99 17.06
C GLY A 156 8.63 -12.48 17.17
N ILE A 157 8.53 -11.79 16.02
CA ILE A 157 8.19 -10.35 15.96
C ILE A 157 6.79 -10.11 16.53
N LEU A 158 5.80 -10.93 16.20
CA LEU A 158 4.44 -10.80 16.73
C LEU A 158 4.40 -10.91 18.27
N LEU A 159 5.16 -11.86 18.84
CA LEU A 159 5.28 -12.04 20.30
C LEU A 159 5.96 -10.84 20.97
N SER A 160 7.06 -10.33 20.40
CA SER A 160 7.76 -9.14 20.90
C SER A 160 7.02 -7.83 20.65
N GLY A 161 6.11 -7.81 19.67
CA GLY A 161 5.37 -6.65 19.20
C GLY A 161 4.22 -6.21 20.09
N LEU A 162 3.92 -6.95 21.17
CA LEU A 162 2.84 -6.60 22.10
C LEU A 162 3.02 -5.21 22.70
N LEU A 163 4.25 -4.83 23.08
CA LEU A 163 4.54 -3.49 23.59
C LEU A 163 4.26 -2.41 22.53
N ASN A 164 4.69 -2.64 21.29
CA ASN A 164 4.44 -1.71 20.19
C ASN A 164 2.94 -1.61 19.87
N LEU A 165 2.20 -2.73 19.92
CA LEU A 165 0.76 -2.75 19.72
C LEU A 165 0.04 -1.95 20.80
N VAL A 166 0.42 -2.14 22.07
CA VAL A 166 -0.12 -1.33 23.19
C VAL A 166 0.16 0.16 22.95
N LEU A 167 1.39 0.53 22.55
CA LEU A 167 1.72 1.92 22.24
C LEU A 167 0.90 2.47 21.06
N VAL A 168 0.75 1.71 19.97
CA VAL A 168 -0.08 2.11 18.83
C VAL A 168 -1.52 2.33 19.26
N VAL A 169 -2.10 1.43 20.05
CA VAL A 169 -3.49 1.53 20.54
C VAL A 169 -3.66 2.73 21.47
N VAL A 170 -2.75 2.94 22.41
CA VAL A 170 -2.78 4.08 23.33
C VAL A 170 -2.66 5.40 22.56
N LEU A 171 -1.71 5.49 21.63
CA LEU A 171 -1.54 6.69 20.81
C LEU A 171 -2.75 6.93 19.91
N ALA A 172 -3.31 5.88 19.29
CA ALA A 172 -4.51 5.99 18.48
C ALA A 172 -5.72 6.48 19.31
N PHE A 173 -5.87 6.00 20.55
CA PHE A 173 -6.88 6.48 21.50
C PHE A 173 -6.75 7.98 21.77
N TYR A 174 -5.53 8.45 22.12
CA TYR A 174 -5.29 9.88 22.35
C TYR A 174 -5.48 10.71 21.09
N MET A 175 -5.07 10.21 19.92
CA MET A 175 -5.28 10.88 18.63
C MET A 175 -6.76 10.96 18.24
N LEU A 176 -7.56 9.93 18.54
CA LEU A 176 -9.01 9.98 18.33
C LEU A 176 -9.70 11.01 19.23
N LEU A 177 -9.26 11.14 20.48
CA LEU A 177 -9.83 12.11 21.43
C LEU A 177 -9.37 13.55 21.20
N TYR A 178 -8.08 13.75 20.96
CA TYR A 178 -7.44 15.07 20.99
C TYR A 178 -6.71 15.43 19.70
N GLY A 179 -6.75 14.58 18.67
CA GLY A 179 -6.02 14.77 17.42
C GLY A 179 -6.33 16.10 16.74
N ASP A 180 -7.59 16.55 16.78
CA ASP A 180 -7.98 17.86 16.22
C ASP A 180 -7.22 19.00 16.91
N ARG A 181 -7.07 18.97 18.24
CA ARG A 181 -6.36 20.02 19.00
C ARG A 181 -4.88 20.05 18.64
N VAL A 182 -4.25 18.88 18.53
CA VAL A 182 -2.85 18.75 18.13
C VAL A 182 -2.65 19.24 16.70
N TRP A 183 -3.53 18.81 15.79
CA TRP A 183 -3.50 19.20 14.38
C TRP A 183 -3.66 20.70 14.21
N TYR A 184 -4.68 21.31 14.82
CA TYR A 184 -4.88 22.76 14.75
C TYR A 184 -3.72 23.54 15.40
N GLY A 185 -3.13 23.02 16.49
CA GLY A 185 -1.92 23.61 17.07
C GLY A 185 -0.74 23.67 16.09
N LEU A 186 -0.53 22.61 15.31
CA LEU A 186 0.52 22.55 14.28
C LEU A 186 0.19 23.43 13.08
N VAL A 187 -1.05 23.37 12.59
CA VAL A 187 -1.49 24.11 11.39
C VAL A 187 -1.56 25.62 11.64
N ASN A 188 -1.88 26.06 12.85
CA ASN A 188 -1.91 27.48 13.20
C ASN A 188 -0.51 28.13 13.22
N LEU A 189 0.57 27.34 13.18
CA LEU A 189 1.93 27.87 12.95
C LEU A 189 2.15 28.29 11.49
N LEU A 190 1.33 27.79 10.57
CA LEU A 190 1.39 28.10 9.16
C LEU A 190 0.48 29.29 8.83
N PRO A 191 0.81 30.07 7.79
CA PRO A 191 -0.09 31.07 7.24
C PRO A 191 -1.47 30.47 6.87
N ALA A 192 -2.55 31.19 7.15
CA ALA A 192 -3.93 30.70 6.97
C ALA A 192 -4.24 30.27 5.52
N ASN A 193 -3.61 30.91 4.53
CA ASN A 193 -3.70 30.55 3.12
C ASN A 193 -3.10 29.17 2.80
N VAL A 194 -2.19 28.65 3.64
CA VAL A 194 -1.61 27.30 3.50
C VAL A 194 -2.31 26.30 4.43
N GLY A 195 -2.57 26.70 5.68
CA GLY A 195 -3.05 25.79 6.72
C GLY A 195 -4.43 25.17 6.45
N VAL A 196 -5.38 25.96 5.94
CA VAL A 196 -6.72 25.47 5.61
C VAL A 196 -6.70 24.48 4.44
N PRO A 197 -6.09 24.81 3.28
CA PRO A 197 -5.95 23.84 2.19
C PRO A 197 -5.19 22.58 2.60
N LEU A 198 -4.10 22.70 3.36
CA LEU A 198 -3.33 21.56 3.83
C LEU A 198 -4.19 20.61 4.66
N THR A 199 -4.96 21.13 5.61
CA THR A 199 -5.86 20.34 6.46
C THR A 199 -6.89 19.59 5.63
N ARG A 200 -7.56 20.29 4.72
CA ARG A 200 -8.61 19.71 3.89
C ARG A 200 -8.04 18.66 2.94
N SER A 201 -6.92 18.96 2.29
CA SER A 201 -6.23 18.01 1.40
C SER A 201 -5.73 16.80 2.17
N LEU A 202 -5.13 16.96 3.35
CA LEU A 202 -4.64 15.83 4.13
C LEU A 202 -5.78 14.90 4.56
N GLN A 203 -6.85 15.46 5.13
CA GLN A 203 -8.00 14.67 5.58
C GLN A 203 -8.62 13.88 4.43
N LEU A 204 -8.90 14.54 3.30
CA LEU A 204 -9.47 13.88 2.13
C LEU A 204 -8.53 12.83 1.55
N ASN A 205 -7.25 13.16 1.41
CA ASN A 205 -6.30 12.26 0.77
C ASN A 205 -6.04 11.00 1.61
N PHE A 206 -5.73 11.17 2.89
CA PHE A 206 -5.46 10.03 3.77
C PHE A 206 -6.71 9.16 3.97
N GLN A 207 -7.87 9.77 4.23
CA GLN A 207 -9.09 9.02 4.51
C GLN A 207 -9.50 8.16 3.32
N ASN A 208 -9.62 8.76 2.13
CA ASN A 208 -10.09 8.03 0.96
C ASN A 208 -9.08 6.98 0.53
N PHE A 209 -7.78 7.30 0.56
CA PHE A 209 -6.74 6.38 0.11
C PHE A 209 -6.69 5.10 0.95
N PHE A 210 -6.57 5.20 2.28
CA PHE A 210 -6.44 4.02 3.14
C PHE A 210 -7.73 3.18 3.15
N LEU A 211 -8.89 3.82 3.16
CA LEU A 211 -10.17 3.12 3.10
C LEU A 211 -10.33 2.37 1.78
N SER A 212 -10.01 3.01 0.66
CA SER A 212 -10.07 2.40 -0.66
C SER A 212 -9.08 1.25 -0.78
N GLN A 213 -7.86 1.40 -0.28
CA GLN A 213 -6.87 0.33 -0.32
C GLN A 213 -7.29 -0.89 0.50
N LEU A 214 -7.89 -0.66 1.67
CA LEU A 214 -8.45 -1.72 2.50
C LEU A 214 -9.61 -2.44 1.79
N LEU A 215 -10.55 -1.69 1.18
CA LEU A 215 -11.70 -2.26 0.50
C LEU A 215 -11.29 -3.05 -0.76
N LEU A 216 -10.33 -2.54 -1.54
CA LEU A 216 -9.77 -3.21 -2.71
C LEU A 216 -9.06 -4.51 -2.31
N GLY A 217 -8.25 -4.47 -1.25
CA GLY A 217 -7.59 -5.65 -0.72
C GLY A 217 -8.59 -6.71 -0.25
N LEU A 218 -9.57 -6.30 0.57
CA LEU A 218 -10.64 -7.19 1.04
C LEU A 218 -11.45 -7.79 -0.12
N PHE A 219 -11.76 -6.99 -1.15
CA PHE A 219 -12.41 -7.49 -2.35
C PHE A 219 -11.60 -8.63 -3.00
N MET A 220 -10.29 -8.46 -3.16
CA MET A 220 -9.43 -9.49 -3.74
C MET A 220 -9.40 -10.76 -2.87
N ILE A 221 -9.31 -10.64 -1.53
CA ILE A 221 -9.33 -11.80 -0.62
C ILE A 221 -10.66 -12.55 -0.74
N ILE A 222 -11.77 -11.83 -0.63
CA ILE A 222 -13.13 -12.40 -0.59
C ILE A 222 -13.53 -13.01 -1.94
N SER A 223 -13.13 -12.39 -3.05
CA SER A 223 -13.44 -12.89 -4.41
C SER A 223 -12.56 -14.07 -4.81
N LEU A 224 -11.25 -14.03 -4.52
CA LEU A 224 -10.33 -15.08 -4.97
C LEU A 224 -10.36 -16.34 -4.11
N THR A 225 -10.63 -16.23 -2.80
CA THR A 225 -10.71 -17.41 -1.91
C THR A 225 -11.67 -18.49 -2.44
N PRO A 226 -12.96 -18.20 -2.73
CA PRO A 226 -13.87 -19.23 -3.24
C PRO A 226 -13.48 -19.72 -4.64
N ILE A 227 -12.93 -18.86 -5.50
CA ILE A 227 -12.45 -19.24 -6.84
C ILE A 227 -11.30 -20.26 -6.71
N PHE A 228 -10.31 -19.99 -5.87
CA PHE A 228 -9.16 -20.86 -5.66
C PHE A 228 -9.57 -22.18 -4.97
N LEU A 229 -10.52 -22.14 -4.04
CA LEU A 229 -11.10 -23.35 -3.45
C LEU A 229 -11.83 -24.21 -4.49
N PHE A 230 -12.62 -23.58 -5.37
CA PHE A 230 -13.32 -24.27 -6.47
C PHE A 230 -12.34 -24.91 -7.46
N LEU A 231 -11.28 -24.19 -7.81
CA LEU A 231 -10.18 -24.69 -8.64
C LEU A 231 -9.28 -25.71 -7.91
N LYS A 232 -9.54 -26.00 -6.63
CA LYS A 232 -8.76 -26.91 -5.78
C LYS A 232 -7.27 -26.55 -5.70
N VAL A 233 -6.98 -25.25 -5.67
CA VAL A 233 -5.63 -24.73 -5.48
C VAL A 233 -5.21 -24.99 -4.05
N PRO A 234 -4.05 -25.62 -3.79
CA PRO A 234 -3.57 -25.77 -2.42
C PRO A 234 -3.26 -24.40 -1.84
N PHE A 235 -3.48 -24.23 -0.54
CA PHE A 235 -3.24 -22.94 0.13
C PHE A 235 -4.07 -21.79 -0.47
N ALA A 236 -5.27 -22.09 -0.99
CA ALA A 236 -6.17 -21.11 -1.63
C ALA A 236 -6.36 -19.82 -0.81
N LEU A 237 -6.61 -19.97 0.50
CA LEU A 237 -6.78 -18.82 1.39
C LEU A 237 -5.47 -18.04 1.57
N LEU A 238 -4.34 -18.71 1.79
CA LEU A 238 -3.03 -18.06 1.88
C LEU A 238 -2.73 -17.24 0.60
N PHE A 239 -2.98 -17.81 -0.57
CA PHE A 239 -2.74 -17.11 -1.84
C PHE A 239 -3.68 -15.93 -2.06
N ALA A 240 -4.96 -16.06 -1.71
CA ALA A 240 -5.90 -14.94 -1.77
C ALA A 240 -5.51 -13.82 -0.78
N ILE A 241 -5.11 -14.16 0.44
CA ILE A 241 -4.58 -13.21 1.44
C ILE A 241 -3.31 -12.55 0.92
N LEU A 242 -2.38 -13.28 0.31
CA LEU A 242 -1.15 -12.72 -0.24
C LEU A 242 -1.46 -11.68 -1.32
N ILE A 243 -2.35 -12.00 -2.27
CA ILE A 243 -2.76 -11.08 -3.33
C ILE A 243 -3.45 -9.85 -2.75
N GLY A 244 -4.41 -10.04 -1.84
CA GLY A 244 -5.17 -8.93 -1.25
C GLY A 244 -4.36 -8.07 -0.28
N MET A 245 -3.39 -8.63 0.45
CA MET A 245 -2.44 -7.85 1.25
C MET A 245 -1.44 -7.11 0.38
N SER A 246 -1.01 -7.70 -0.74
CA SER A 246 -0.12 -7.03 -1.68
C SER A 246 -0.75 -5.75 -2.22
N GLU A 247 -2.09 -5.69 -2.31
CA GLU A 247 -2.85 -4.50 -2.68
C GLU A 247 -2.48 -3.27 -1.83
N LEU A 248 -2.06 -3.44 -0.56
CA LEU A 248 -1.54 -2.34 0.25
C LEU A 248 -0.38 -1.59 -0.44
N ILE A 249 0.41 -2.23 -1.30
CA ILE A 249 1.39 -1.58 -2.16
C ILE A 249 0.66 -0.92 -3.35
N PRO A 250 0.64 0.41 -3.43
CA PRO A 250 -0.25 1.09 -4.37
C PRO A 250 0.13 0.82 -5.83
N PHE A 251 -0.86 0.70 -6.73
CA PHE A 251 -0.75 0.50 -8.19
C PHE A 251 -0.12 -0.81 -8.68
N ILE A 252 0.87 -1.35 -7.97
CA ILE A 252 1.62 -2.54 -8.40
C ILE A 252 1.31 -3.77 -7.54
N GLY A 253 0.70 -3.58 -6.38
CA GLY A 253 0.43 -4.59 -5.36
C GLY A 253 -0.23 -5.86 -5.85
N ALA A 254 -1.47 -5.78 -6.35
CA ALA A 254 -2.18 -6.93 -6.91
C ALA A 254 -1.35 -7.65 -7.99
N THR A 255 -0.74 -6.91 -8.92
CA THR A 255 0.05 -7.51 -10.01
C THR A 255 1.22 -8.32 -9.47
N LEU A 256 1.95 -7.80 -8.48
CA LEU A 256 3.05 -8.51 -7.82
C LEU A 256 2.54 -9.76 -7.08
N GLY A 257 1.44 -9.63 -6.34
CA GLY A 257 0.83 -10.75 -5.62
C GLY A 257 0.35 -11.86 -6.56
N ILE A 258 -0.32 -11.50 -7.65
CA ILE A 258 -0.82 -12.43 -8.67
C ILE A 258 0.35 -13.11 -9.38
N GLY A 259 1.39 -12.34 -9.75
CA GLY A 259 2.60 -12.88 -10.34
C GLY A 259 3.26 -13.91 -9.43
N LEU A 260 3.45 -13.58 -8.14
CA LEU A 260 4.05 -14.48 -7.17
C LEU A 260 3.22 -15.76 -6.98
N VAL A 261 1.91 -15.64 -6.76
CA VAL A 261 1.02 -16.80 -6.61
C VAL A 261 1.03 -17.66 -7.87
N THR A 262 0.98 -17.04 -9.05
CA THR A 262 1.01 -17.77 -10.34
C THR A 262 2.30 -18.56 -10.48
N ILE A 263 3.46 -17.96 -10.15
CA ILE A 263 4.76 -18.65 -10.17
C ILE A 263 4.77 -19.82 -9.19
N LEU A 264 4.26 -19.63 -7.97
CA LEU A 264 4.21 -20.71 -6.97
C LEU A 264 3.34 -21.89 -7.44
N VAL A 265 2.16 -21.61 -8.00
CA VAL A 265 1.28 -22.65 -8.54
C VAL A 265 1.88 -23.29 -9.79
N LEU A 266 2.64 -22.54 -10.60
CA LEU A 266 3.34 -23.04 -11.79
C LEU A 266 4.40 -24.09 -11.42
N LEU A 267 5.12 -23.90 -10.32
CA LEU A 267 6.08 -24.90 -9.80
C LEU A 267 5.38 -26.23 -9.48
N GLN A 268 4.15 -26.17 -8.96
CA GLN A 268 3.37 -27.35 -8.67
C GLN A 268 2.81 -28.00 -9.95
N ASN A 269 2.04 -27.24 -10.71
CA ASN A 269 1.27 -27.73 -11.84
C ASN A 269 0.94 -26.59 -12.82
N TRP A 270 1.54 -26.64 -14.00
CA TRP A 270 1.33 -25.64 -15.04
C TRP A 270 -0.10 -25.57 -15.58
N TRP A 271 -0.81 -26.70 -15.64
CA TRP A 271 -2.22 -26.74 -16.06
C TRP A 271 -3.13 -26.04 -15.06
N LEU A 272 -2.76 -26.02 -13.77
CA LEU A 272 -3.50 -25.30 -12.73
C LEU A 272 -3.10 -23.82 -12.69
N ALA A 273 -1.84 -23.50 -12.99
CA ALA A 273 -1.35 -22.13 -12.97
C ALA A 273 -2.06 -21.23 -13.98
N VAL A 274 -2.40 -21.75 -15.17
CA VAL A 274 -3.12 -20.99 -16.21
C VAL A 274 -4.51 -20.52 -15.75
N PRO A 275 -5.44 -21.39 -15.30
CA PRO A 275 -6.75 -20.94 -14.81
C PRO A 275 -6.63 -20.08 -13.56
N VAL A 276 -5.65 -20.31 -12.68
CA VAL A 276 -5.38 -19.42 -11.52
C VAL A 276 -5.00 -18.02 -11.97
N ALA A 277 -4.05 -17.90 -12.91
CA ALA A 277 -3.62 -16.61 -13.44
C ALA A 277 -4.77 -15.88 -14.15
N ILE A 278 -5.51 -16.59 -15.00
CA ILE A 278 -6.67 -16.02 -15.71
C ILE A 278 -7.71 -15.52 -14.71
N ALA A 279 -8.10 -16.34 -13.74
CA ALA A 279 -9.12 -15.94 -12.77
C ALA A 279 -8.66 -14.74 -11.91
N ALA A 280 -7.39 -14.73 -11.51
CA ALA A 280 -6.81 -13.64 -10.73
C ALA A 280 -6.73 -12.33 -11.53
N ILE A 281 -6.29 -12.40 -12.80
CA ILE A 281 -6.24 -11.24 -13.70
C ILE A 281 -7.66 -10.74 -14.01
N LEU A 282 -8.65 -11.63 -14.19
CA LEU A 282 -10.03 -11.22 -14.39
C LEU A 282 -10.59 -10.48 -13.15
N MET A 283 -10.33 -10.98 -11.94
CA MET A 283 -10.73 -10.28 -10.72
C MET A 283 -9.98 -8.94 -10.57
N GLN A 284 -8.70 -8.90 -10.92
CA GLN A 284 -7.94 -7.65 -10.97
C GLN A 284 -8.55 -6.67 -11.97
N GLN A 285 -8.98 -7.12 -13.15
CA GLN A 285 -9.58 -6.25 -14.15
C GLN A 285 -10.94 -5.70 -13.70
N ILE A 286 -11.76 -6.53 -13.04
CA ILE A 286 -13.01 -6.10 -12.41
C ILE A 286 -12.69 -5.04 -11.34
N LYS A 287 -11.69 -5.32 -10.50
CA LYS A 287 -11.24 -4.38 -9.48
C LYS A 287 -10.80 -3.05 -10.11
N ASP A 288 -9.90 -3.07 -11.08
CA ASP A 288 -9.30 -1.87 -11.69
C ASP A 288 -10.30 -1.06 -12.53
N ASN A 289 -11.28 -1.71 -13.18
CA ASN A 289 -12.25 -1.01 -14.03
C ASN A 289 -13.57 -0.64 -13.33
N LEU A 290 -14.01 -1.39 -12.32
CA LEU A 290 -15.32 -1.15 -11.68
C LEU A 290 -15.15 -0.58 -10.26
N LEU A 291 -14.27 -1.16 -9.44
CA LEU A 291 -14.17 -0.78 -8.03
C LEU A 291 -13.22 0.40 -7.84
N ALA A 292 -12.04 0.36 -8.44
CA ALA A 292 -11.02 1.38 -8.29
C ALA A 292 -11.50 2.78 -8.68
N PRO A 293 -12.23 3.00 -9.79
CA PRO A 293 -12.73 4.34 -10.12
C PRO A 293 -13.74 4.88 -9.10
N ASN A 294 -14.58 4.00 -8.53
CA ASN A 294 -15.59 4.39 -7.55
C ASN A 294 -15.01 4.62 -6.14
N LEU A 295 -13.96 3.89 -5.79
CA LEU A 295 -13.31 3.97 -4.47
C LEU A 295 -12.20 5.02 -4.45
N LEU A 296 -11.38 5.10 -5.49
CA LEU A 296 -10.30 6.07 -5.61
C LEU A 296 -10.78 7.40 -6.22
N GLY A 297 -11.86 7.44 -7.02
CA GLY A 297 -12.45 8.69 -7.52
C GLY A 297 -11.46 9.64 -8.24
N ASP A 298 -11.71 10.95 -8.13
CA ASP A 298 -10.91 12.07 -8.68
C ASP A 298 -9.49 12.20 -8.07
N PHE A 299 -9.08 11.29 -7.19
CA PHE A 299 -7.75 11.26 -6.55
C PHE A 299 -6.61 11.07 -7.56
N ILE A 300 -6.95 10.66 -8.78
CA ILE A 300 -6.07 10.36 -9.91
C ILE A 300 -5.59 11.65 -10.63
N GLY A 301 -5.72 12.82 -10.01
CA GLY A 301 -5.13 14.05 -10.55
C GLY A 301 -3.60 14.06 -10.54
N LEU A 302 -2.94 13.12 -9.86
CA LEU A 302 -1.49 12.95 -9.88
C LEU A 302 -1.05 12.25 -11.17
N ASN A 303 -0.06 12.82 -11.85
CA ASN A 303 0.61 12.13 -12.95
C ASN A 303 1.21 10.80 -12.41
N PRO A 304 1.01 9.65 -13.11
CA PRO A 304 1.56 8.36 -12.70
C PRO A 304 3.06 8.39 -12.36
N ILE A 305 3.85 9.22 -13.06
CA ILE A 305 5.28 9.38 -12.79
C ILE A 305 5.51 9.90 -11.36
N TRP A 306 4.74 10.88 -10.91
CA TRP A 306 4.86 11.42 -9.55
C TRP A 306 4.47 10.40 -8.48
N ILE A 307 3.50 9.54 -8.78
CA ILE A 307 3.09 8.45 -7.90
C ILE A 307 4.24 7.45 -7.75
N PHE A 308 4.84 7.01 -8.86
CA PHE A 308 5.99 6.10 -8.82
C PHE A 308 7.17 6.71 -8.05
N VAL A 309 7.50 7.98 -8.33
CA VAL A 309 8.58 8.69 -7.61
C VAL A 309 8.28 8.78 -6.12
N ALA A 310 7.03 9.09 -5.73
CA ALA A 310 6.63 9.15 -4.33
C ALA A 310 6.76 7.77 -3.64
N ILE A 311 6.32 6.69 -4.30
CA ILE A 311 6.43 5.32 -3.76
C ILE A 311 7.89 4.94 -3.57
N LEU A 312 8.75 5.18 -4.55
CA LEU A 312 10.18 4.86 -4.46
C LEU A 312 10.86 5.65 -3.34
N MET A 313 10.61 6.96 -3.25
CA MET A 313 11.16 7.78 -2.16
C MET A 313 10.62 7.34 -0.80
N GLY A 314 9.32 7.04 -0.72
CA GLY A 314 8.70 6.53 0.51
C GLY A 314 9.35 5.22 0.95
N PHE A 315 9.56 4.29 0.03
CA PHE A 315 10.24 3.02 0.30
C PHE A 315 11.65 3.23 0.86
N GLU A 316 12.44 4.12 0.27
CA GLU A 316 13.81 4.40 0.75
C GLU A 316 13.82 5.09 2.13
N ILE A 317 12.84 5.96 2.41
CA ILE A 317 12.80 6.72 3.67
C ILE A 317 12.31 5.83 4.83
N ALA A 318 11.19 5.13 4.64
CA ALA A 318 10.50 4.45 5.74
C ALA A 318 10.06 3.02 5.39
N GLY A 319 10.64 2.41 4.35
CA GLY A 319 10.32 1.07 3.91
C GLY A 319 8.86 0.94 3.49
N PHE A 320 8.25 -0.19 3.87
CA PHE A 320 6.84 -0.46 3.57
C PHE A 320 5.88 0.59 4.13
N LEU A 321 6.15 1.17 5.31
CA LEU A 321 5.27 2.23 5.81
C LEU A 321 5.35 3.49 4.95
N GLY A 322 6.53 3.80 4.43
CA GLY A 322 6.72 4.92 3.53
C GLY A 322 5.99 4.75 2.20
N THR A 323 5.93 3.54 1.64
CA THR A 323 5.15 3.29 0.42
C THR A 323 3.64 3.46 0.64
N LEU A 324 3.14 3.09 1.82
CA LEU A 324 1.73 3.26 2.20
C LEU A 324 1.32 4.73 2.29
N VAL A 325 2.15 5.58 2.90
CA VAL A 325 1.82 7.01 3.07
C VAL A 325 2.25 7.87 1.89
N ALA A 326 3.12 7.38 1.01
CA ALA A 326 3.69 8.16 -0.09
C ALA A 326 2.63 8.79 -0.99
N VAL A 327 1.66 8.00 -1.44
CA VAL A 327 0.60 8.45 -2.36
C VAL A 327 -0.31 9.51 -1.74
N PRO A 328 -0.89 9.32 -0.53
CA PRO A 328 -1.72 10.35 0.09
C PRO A 328 -0.92 11.61 0.48
N ILE A 329 0.37 11.49 0.81
CA ILE A 329 1.25 12.65 1.01
C ILE A 329 1.42 13.42 -0.31
N ALA A 330 1.74 12.74 -1.41
CA ALA A 330 1.88 13.38 -2.72
C ALA A 330 0.59 14.09 -3.15
N GLY A 331 -0.56 13.46 -2.93
CA GLY A 331 -1.88 14.04 -3.19
C GLY A 331 -2.15 15.26 -2.32
N THR A 332 -1.74 15.22 -1.05
CA THR A 332 -1.86 16.33 -0.11
C THR A 332 -1.03 17.53 -0.54
N ILE A 333 0.23 17.29 -0.95
CA ILE A 333 1.14 18.32 -1.45
C ILE A 333 0.52 18.98 -2.68
N LYS A 334 0.15 18.19 -3.70
CA LYS A 334 -0.46 18.71 -4.93
C LYS A 334 -1.74 19.49 -4.64
N GLY A 335 -2.66 18.93 -3.85
CA GLY A 335 -3.93 19.58 -3.51
C GLY A 335 -3.74 20.91 -2.79
N THR A 336 -2.75 21.00 -1.90
CA THR A 336 -2.40 22.25 -1.20
C THR A 336 -1.86 23.29 -2.19
N PHE A 337 -0.96 22.91 -3.10
CA PHE A 337 -0.40 23.81 -4.11
C PHE A 337 -1.46 24.30 -5.11
N ASP A 338 -2.35 23.40 -5.57
CA ASP A 338 -3.43 23.75 -6.49
C ASP A 338 -4.39 24.79 -5.85
N ALA A 339 -4.72 24.61 -4.56
CA ALA A 339 -5.55 25.54 -3.80
C ALA A 339 -4.87 26.91 -3.57
N LEU A 340 -3.56 26.92 -3.35
CA LEU A 340 -2.78 28.16 -3.24
C LEU A 340 -2.77 28.94 -4.56
N LYS A 341 -2.66 28.25 -5.69
CA LYS A 341 -2.60 28.85 -7.03
C LYS A 341 -3.95 29.36 -7.51
N SER A 342 -5.05 28.67 -7.17
CA SER A 342 -6.39 29.04 -7.63
C SER A 342 -6.98 30.26 -6.90
N GLY A 343 -6.38 30.72 -5.78
CA GLY A 343 -6.88 31.83 -4.98
C GLY A 343 -8.30 31.62 -4.41
N LYS A 344 -8.86 30.42 -4.60
CA LYS A 344 -10.21 30.04 -4.22
C LYS A 344 -10.13 28.81 -3.32
N SER A 345 -10.14 29.08 -2.02
CA SER A 345 -10.28 28.06 -0.96
C SER A 345 -11.57 27.22 -1.07
N ASP A 346 -12.54 27.65 -1.89
CA ASP A 346 -13.87 27.03 -1.99
C ASP A 346 -14.20 26.35 -3.32
N GLN A 347 -13.33 26.42 -4.34
CA GLN A 347 -13.56 25.71 -5.60
C GLN A 347 -12.59 24.54 -5.75
N PHE A 348 -12.93 23.42 -5.09
CA PHE A 348 -12.62 22.11 -5.66
C PHE A 348 -13.43 22.01 -6.95
N VAL A 349 -12.86 22.50 -8.06
CA VAL A 349 -13.46 22.36 -9.39
C VAL A 349 -13.27 20.91 -9.81
N SER A 350 -14.32 20.12 -9.69
CA SER A 350 -14.60 19.02 -10.61
C SER A 350 -14.53 19.59 -12.02
N THR A 351 -13.38 19.44 -12.67
CA THR A 351 -13.17 19.98 -14.01
C THR A 351 -13.51 18.89 -15.02
N VAL A 352 -14.80 18.58 -15.13
CA VAL A 352 -15.41 18.12 -16.38
C VAL A 352 -16.73 18.87 -16.50
N THR A 353 -16.67 20.00 -17.21
CA THR A 353 -17.82 20.60 -17.87
C THR A 353 -18.45 19.54 -18.77
N ILE A 354 -19.56 18.95 -18.36
CA ILE A 354 -20.53 18.43 -19.33
C ILE A 354 -21.21 19.65 -19.92
N ASN A 355 -20.85 19.98 -21.16
CA ASN A 355 -21.52 20.98 -21.96
C ASN A 355 -22.98 20.51 -22.15
N HIS A 356 -23.90 21.02 -21.34
CA HIS A 356 -25.33 21.00 -21.69
C HIS A 356 -25.55 22.18 -22.61
N ASP A 357 -25.43 21.94 -23.93
CA ASP A 357 -26.04 22.84 -24.91
C ASP A 357 -27.53 22.93 -24.54
N SER A 358 -27.93 24.11 -24.05
CA SER A 358 -29.34 24.42 -23.84
C SER A 358 -29.97 24.64 -25.22
N PRO A 359 -31.10 23.99 -25.55
CA PRO A 359 -31.76 24.26 -26.82
C PRO A 359 -32.24 25.71 -26.85
N VAL A 360 -31.78 26.42 -27.87
CA VAL A 360 -32.21 27.76 -28.23
C VAL A 360 -33.72 27.76 -28.40
N ASP A 361 -34.39 28.54 -27.56
CA ASP A 361 -35.78 28.92 -27.71
C ASP A 361 -35.92 29.74 -29.00
N ARG A 362 -36.50 29.12 -30.03
CA ARG A 362 -36.92 29.82 -31.25
C ARG A 362 -38.41 30.09 -31.11
N ASP A 363 -38.75 31.23 -30.54
CA ASP A 363 -40.06 31.84 -30.71
C ASP A 363 -39.90 33.37 -30.82
N THR A 364 -39.63 33.82 -32.05
CA THR A 364 -39.99 35.16 -32.53
C THR A 364 -40.34 35.07 -34.02
N ASN A 365 -41.61 34.75 -34.32
CA ASN A 365 -42.49 35.49 -35.24
C ASN A 365 -43.80 34.74 -35.49
#